data_AF-A0A7V7X4R8-F1
#
_entry.id   AF-A0A7V7X4R8-F1
#
_cell.length_a   1.000
_cell.length_b   1.000
_cell.length_c   1.000
_cell.angle_alpha   90.00
_cell.angle_beta   90.00
_cell.angle_gamma   90.00
#
_symmetry.space_group_name_H-M   'P 1'
#
loop_
_entity.id
_entity.type
_entity.pdbx_description
1 polymer ?
#
loop_
_entity_poly.entity_id
_entity_poly.type
_entity_poly.pdbx_seq_one_letter_code
_entity_poly.pdbx_strand_id
1 'polypeptide(L)'
;MFYLTIICATLLNITAEVSWNGHAGIQDDRKGRGILIGFQNSSTENGGIDYYSNTLLKSLEVRSGGVVEMTPNDLDIKSISPDGFIVIKERDWLTYRSITLTAAADGKIEKKYTIQGRDYEFDSDAQAWLSLILQDVARETGLGAQGRIKKILAEQGAQAAIREIRWVNSNYAKKIYFEAILNHPDLSSQELEKAVETVANEISSSSKLGDILISSAGKFQEDSVLTESLIRATKEISSSSKQSEVLIQLTELRVINDESAEAMAKVIKHISSSSAQSSVLQSLAQKSSANDKVVEAYVDVVKWISSSSEQGAALKALLRKKDMSSSAFIKILKSIEHISSSSVQGDVLEEVAAVCPSDDQVLFAFLNAVSNISSSSQQGYAVMSMLSKQNVSTTILTRTLNFSNEEISSRSVRDKIADKVTERLSKKAAH
;
A
#
# COMPACT_ATOMS: atom_id res chain seq x y z
N MET A 1 50.60 -10.13 -17.50
CA MET A 1 49.55 -9.12 -17.75
C MET A 1 48.34 -9.44 -16.88
N PHE A 2 48.56 -9.38 -15.56
CA PHE A 2 47.61 -9.68 -14.48
C PHE A 2 48.17 -8.97 -13.25
N TYR A 3 47.95 -7.65 -13.14
CA TYR A 3 48.31 -6.85 -11.97
C TYR A 3 47.53 -5.54 -12.04
N LEU A 4 46.27 -5.55 -11.55
CA LEU A 4 45.62 -4.35 -10.99
C LEU A 4 44.35 -4.69 -10.17
N THR A 5 44.31 -5.84 -9.48
CA THR A 5 43.14 -6.27 -8.70
C THR A 5 43.44 -6.52 -7.22
N ILE A 6 44.63 -6.19 -6.72
CA ILE A 6 45.01 -6.49 -5.33
C ILE A 6 45.87 -5.37 -4.72
N ILE A 7 45.36 -4.13 -4.65
CA ILE A 7 45.83 -3.12 -3.67
C ILE A 7 44.65 -2.20 -3.35
N CYS A 8 43.73 -2.64 -2.50
CA CYS A 8 42.90 -1.75 -1.65
C CYS A 8 42.05 -2.51 -0.60
N ALA A 9 42.33 -3.80 -0.35
CA ALA A 9 41.54 -4.62 0.57
C ALA A 9 42.10 -4.73 2.00
N THR A 10 43.16 -4.00 2.35
CA THR A 10 43.83 -4.17 3.66
C THR A 10 44.28 -2.84 4.25
N LEU A 11 43.36 -1.91 4.57
CA LEU A 11 43.66 -0.78 5.46
C LEU A 11 42.43 -0.01 6.00
N LEU A 12 41.29 -0.65 6.24
CA LEU A 12 40.16 0.01 6.93
C LEU A 12 39.53 -0.93 7.96
N ASN A 13 40.03 -0.86 9.19
CA ASN A 13 39.26 -1.25 10.37
C ASN A 13 38.13 -0.23 10.54
N ILE A 14 36.94 -0.52 10.01
CA ILE A 14 35.73 0.26 10.28
C ILE A 14 34.76 -0.65 11.01
N THR A 15 34.59 -0.37 12.31
CA THR A 15 33.47 -0.87 13.10
C THR A 15 32.21 -0.09 12.70
N ALA A 16 31.22 -0.78 12.13
CA ALA A 16 29.91 -0.21 11.85
C ALA A 16 29.03 -0.30 13.10
N GLU A 17 28.70 0.83 13.72
CA GLU A 17 27.57 0.93 14.66
C GLU A 17 26.35 1.43 13.88
N VAL A 18 25.28 0.63 13.88
CA VAL A 18 24.00 0.98 13.28
C VAL A 18 23.18 1.72 14.34
N SER A 19 22.97 3.03 14.17
CA SER A 19 21.97 3.77 14.93
C SER A 19 20.74 4.04 14.06
N TRP A 20 19.58 3.65 14.59
CA TRP A 20 18.26 3.81 13.98
C TRP A 20 17.81 5.26 14.21
N ASN A 21 17.84 6.09 13.16
CA ASN A 21 16.97 7.25 12.93
C ASN A 21 17.39 8.01 11.66
N GLY A 22 17.13 7.46 10.47
CA GLY A 22 16.92 8.22 9.22
C GLY A 22 17.95 9.27 8.74
N HIS A 23 19.13 9.40 9.36
CA HIS A 23 20.17 10.36 9.03
C HIS A 23 21.53 9.66 9.16
N ALA A 24 22.23 9.45 8.05
CA ALA A 24 23.65 9.13 8.08
C ALA A 24 24.45 10.40 7.76
N GLY A 25 24.67 11.22 8.80
CA GLY A 25 25.60 12.34 8.75
C GLY A 25 26.79 12.06 9.64
N ILE A 26 27.99 11.96 9.06
CA ILE A 26 29.24 12.16 9.78
C ILE A 26 29.63 13.61 9.53
N GLN A 27 29.60 14.43 10.58
CA GLN A 27 30.25 15.73 10.56
C GLN A 27 31.69 15.52 11.03
N ASP A 28 32.65 15.54 10.10
CA ASP A 28 34.07 15.59 10.43
C ASP A 28 34.64 16.92 9.96
N ASP A 29 34.81 17.83 10.92
CA ASP A 29 35.60 19.05 10.78
C ASP A 29 37.09 18.69 10.72
N ARG A 30 37.53 18.10 9.60
CA ARG A 30 38.92 18.13 9.11
C ARG A 30 39.06 17.40 7.77
N LYS A 31 39.75 18.06 6.83
CA LYS A 31 40.18 17.59 5.50
C LYS A 31 40.42 16.06 5.41
N GLY A 32 39.58 15.33 4.67
CA GLY A 32 39.85 13.92 4.34
C GLY A 32 38.74 13.27 3.52
N ARG A 33 39.10 12.66 2.38
CA ARG A 33 38.19 12.02 1.41
C ARG A 33 37.47 10.81 2.03
N GLY A 34 36.22 10.98 2.42
CA GLY A 34 35.26 9.88 2.61
C GLY A 34 34.38 9.72 1.37
N ILE A 35 34.09 8.48 0.96
CA ILE A 35 33.11 8.21 -0.09
C ILE A 35 31.71 8.36 0.52
N LEU A 36 31.08 9.50 0.29
CA LEU A 36 29.67 9.73 0.59
C LEU A 36 28.86 9.62 -0.70
N ILE A 37 28.11 8.52 -0.84
CA ILE A 37 26.98 8.47 -1.76
C ILE A 37 25.78 8.97 -0.98
N GLY A 38 25.40 10.22 -1.23
CA GLY A 38 24.28 10.88 -0.56
C GLY A 38 23.30 11.40 -1.60
N PHE A 39 22.02 11.16 -1.37
CA PHE A 39 20.92 11.73 -2.14
C PHE A 39 19.96 12.40 -1.17
N GLN A 40 19.67 13.68 -1.39
CA GLN A 40 18.64 14.40 -0.68
C GLN A 40 17.74 15.07 -1.71
N ASN A 41 16.43 14.89 -1.56
CA ASN A 41 15.45 15.55 -2.39
C ASN A 41 14.23 15.91 -1.53
N SER A 42 13.87 17.19 -1.52
CA SER A 42 12.67 17.70 -0.87
C SER A 42 11.98 18.72 -1.78
N SER A 43 10.67 18.64 -1.87
CA SER A 43 9.83 19.69 -2.43
C SER A 43 9.28 20.60 -1.33
N THR A 44 9.31 21.91 -1.53
CA THR A 44 8.69 22.88 -0.62
C THR A 44 7.20 23.08 -0.95
N GLU A 45 6.40 23.58 0.01
CA GLU A 45 4.96 23.84 -0.17
C GLU A 45 4.65 24.79 -1.34
N ASN A 46 5.63 25.58 -1.80
CA ASN A 46 5.52 26.50 -2.93
C ASN A 46 6.03 25.92 -4.26
N GLY A 47 6.24 24.61 -4.37
CA GLY A 47 6.65 23.94 -5.62
C GLY A 47 8.14 24.06 -5.97
N GLY A 48 8.98 24.50 -5.03
CA GLY A 48 10.43 24.56 -5.22
C GLY A 48 11.10 23.19 -5.05
N ILE A 49 12.21 22.98 -5.77
CA ILE A 49 13.04 21.78 -5.68
C ILE A 49 14.29 22.13 -4.87
N ASP A 50 14.68 21.29 -3.91
CA ASP A 50 16.04 21.26 -3.36
C ASP A 50 16.56 19.83 -3.49
N TYR A 51 17.46 19.63 -4.44
CA TYR A 51 18.04 18.35 -4.78
C TYR A 51 19.56 18.42 -4.68
N TYR A 52 20.13 17.41 -4.05
CA TYR A 52 21.57 17.20 -4.01
C TYR A 52 21.86 15.72 -4.22
N SER A 53 22.78 15.44 -5.14
CA SER A 53 23.41 14.13 -5.25
C SER A 53 24.92 14.26 -5.31
N ASN A 54 25.58 13.27 -4.72
CA ASN A 54 27.02 13.13 -4.78
C ASN A 54 27.37 11.68 -5.08
N THR A 55 28.08 11.47 -6.18
CA THR A 55 28.61 10.17 -6.61
C THR A 55 30.13 10.22 -6.65
N LEU A 56 30.76 9.07 -6.91
CA LEU A 56 32.22 9.01 -7.08
C LEU A 56 32.75 9.88 -8.23
N LEU A 57 31.92 10.14 -9.25
CA LEU A 57 32.34 10.80 -10.49
C LEU A 57 31.83 12.24 -10.61
N LYS A 58 30.71 12.55 -9.96
CA LYS A 58 29.98 13.82 -10.13
C LYS A 58 29.11 14.14 -8.92
N SER A 59 28.99 15.42 -8.58
CA SER A 59 27.93 15.96 -7.74
C SER A 59 27.02 16.89 -8.54
N LEU A 60 25.72 16.82 -8.26
CA LEU A 60 24.70 17.68 -8.84
C LEU A 60 23.87 18.32 -7.72
N GLU A 61 23.81 19.65 -7.70
CA GLU A 61 22.91 20.41 -6.83
C GLU A 61 21.93 21.17 -7.73
N VAL A 62 20.63 21.01 -7.45
CA VAL A 62 19.55 21.73 -8.15
C VAL A 62 18.69 22.40 -7.11
N ARG A 63 18.53 23.71 -7.24
CA ARG A 63 17.57 24.47 -6.44
C ARG A 63 16.65 25.24 -7.35
N SER A 64 15.34 25.17 -7.11
CA SER A 64 14.37 25.99 -7.82
C SER A 64 13.34 26.59 -6.89
N GLY A 65 12.83 27.75 -7.28
CA GLY A 65 11.71 28.42 -6.64
C GLY A 65 10.78 29.00 -7.70
N GLY A 66 9.47 28.98 -7.43
CA GLY A 66 8.46 29.33 -8.43
C GLY A 66 8.22 28.21 -9.46
N VAL A 67 7.47 28.52 -10.51
CA VAL A 67 7.15 27.58 -11.59
C VAL A 67 8.19 27.70 -12.69
N VAL A 68 8.95 26.62 -12.92
CA VAL A 68 9.96 26.53 -13.99
C VAL A 68 9.47 25.55 -15.04
N GLU A 69 9.25 26.02 -16.28
CA GLU A 69 8.92 25.17 -17.41
C GLU A 69 10.17 24.89 -18.25
N MET A 70 10.50 23.62 -18.42
CA MET A 70 11.49 23.18 -19.39
C MET A 70 10.88 23.06 -20.78
N THR A 71 11.72 23.22 -21.80
CA THR A 71 11.37 22.82 -23.17
C THR A 71 11.07 21.31 -23.20
N PRO A 72 10.12 20.82 -24.01
CA PRO A 72 9.72 19.40 -23.99
C PRO A 72 10.80 18.37 -24.36
N ASN A 73 11.94 18.81 -24.87
CA ASN A 73 13.12 17.97 -25.15
C ASN A 73 14.19 18.07 -24.06
N ASP A 74 13.92 18.81 -22.97
CA ASP A 74 14.82 19.05 -21.84
C ASP A 74 16.16 19.68 -22.22
N LEU A 75 16.20 20.49 -23.27
CA LEU A 75 17.45 21.13 -23.75
C LEU A 75 17.58 22.59 -23.33
N ASP A 76 16.51 23.23 -22.87
CA ASP A 76 16.53 24.61 -22.36
C ASP A 76 15.35 24.86 -21.41
N ILE A 77 15.39 25.98 -20.68
CA ILE A 77 14.28 26.51 -19.91
C ILE A 77 13.40 27.39 -20.81
N LYS A 78 12.11 27.06 -20.87
CA LYS A 78 11.11 27.79 -21.65
C LYS A 78 10.61 29.04 -20.91
N SER A 79 10.32 28.92 -19.62
CA SER A 79 9.84 30.02 -18.80
C SER A 79 10.11 29.79 -17.31
N ILE A 80 10.15 30.90 -16.57
CA ILE A 80 10.23 30.93 -15.10
C ILE A 80 9.18 31.93 -14.63
N SER A 81 8.38 31.59 -13.61
CA SER A 81 7.40 32.51 -13.03
C SER A 81 8.05 33.77 -12.45
N PRO A 82 7.32 34.89 -12.30
CA PRO A 82 7.83 36.07 -11.59
C PRO A 82 8.42 35.70 -10.23
N ASP A 83 9.55 36.33 -9.87
CA ASP A 83 10.37 36.03 -8.67
C ASP A 83 10.91 34.59 -8.58
N GLY A 84 10.70 33.78 -9.62
CA GLY A 84 11.17 32.42 -9.72
C GLY A 84 12.63 32.35 -10.15
N PHE A 85 13.24 31.20 -9.87
CA PHE A 85 14.62 30.93 -10.23
C PHE A 85 14.89 29.43 -10.36
N ILE A 86 15.97 29.10 -11.05
CA ILE A 86 16.62 27.79 -10.95
C ILE A 86 18.13 27.96 -10.91
N VAL A 87 18.77 27.26 -9.98
CA VAL A 87 20.21 27.16 -9.81
C VAL A 87 20.61 25.70 -10.04
N ILE A 88 21.56 25.49 -10.95
CA ILE A 88 22.14 24.17 -11.23
C ILE A 88 23.63 24.28 -11.03
N LYS A 89 24.19 23.42 -10.17
CA LYS A 89 25.63 23.29 -9.96
C LYS A 89 26.05 21.87 -10.23
N GLU A 90 27.08 21.73 -11.05
CA GLU A 90 27.73 20.46 -11.34
C GLU A 90 29.19 20.54 -10.92
N ARG A 91 29.66 19.51 -10.24
CA ARG A 91 31.10 19.27 -10.03
C ARG A 91 31.44 17.89 -10.56
N ASP A 92 32.40 17.82 -11.45
CA ASP A 92 33.04 16.57 -11.84
C ASP A 92 34.54 16.63 -11.50
N TRP A 93 35.32 15.68 -12.02
CA TRP A 93 36.77 15.60 -11.80
C TRP A 93 37.59 16.70 -12.50
N LEU A 94 37.01 17.37 -13.50
CA LEU A 94 37.67 18.41 -14.31
C LEU A 94 37.28 19.82 -13.85
N THR A 95 35.99 20.03 -13.59
CA THR A 95 35.41 21.36 -13.51
C THR A 95 34.29 21.47 -12.50
N TYR A 96 34.03 22.72 -12.11
CA TYR A 96 32.88 23.12 -11.33
C TYR A 96 32.14 24.19 -12.11
N ARG A 97 30.94 23.87 -12.57
CA ARG A 97 30.07 24.77 -13.33
C ARG A 97 28.83 25.09 -12.52
N SER A 98 28.40 26.34 -12.56
CA SER A 98 27.14 26.76 -11.93
C SER A 98 26.43 27.75 -12.82
N ILE A 99 25.12 27.57 -12.95
CA ILE A 99 24.23 28.52 -13.62
C ILE A 99 23.07 28.89 -12.72
N THR A 100 22.75 30.18 -12.70
CA THR A 100 21.54 30.74 -12.09
C THR A 100 20.70 31.34 -13.20
N LEU A 101 19.46 30.89 -13.32
CA LEU A 101 18.46 31.40 -14.24
C LEU A 101 17.35 32.06 -13.42
N THR A 102 17.04 33.33 -13.68
CA THR A 102 16.02 34.12 -12.97
C THR A 102 15.04 34.76 -13.94
N ALA A 103 13.78 34.89 -13.52
CA ALA A 103 12.80 35.65 -14.29
C ALA A 103 13.14 37.16 -14.23
N ALA A 104 13.30 37.79 -15.39
CA ALA A 104 13.47 39.23 -15.52
C ALA A 104 12.12 39.96 -15.55
N ALA A 105 12.12 41.26 -15.25
CA ALA A 105 10.91 42.09 -15.23
C ALA A 105 10.18 42.17 -16.59
N ASP A 106 10.87 41.92 -17.70
CA ASP A 106 10.32 41.91 -19.06
C ASP A 106 9.87 40.51 -19.54
N GLY A 107 9.90 39.51 -18.66
CA GLY A 107 9.56 38.12 -18.96
C GLY A 107 10.69 37.33 -19.64
N LYS A 108 11.87 37.91 -19.85
CA LYS A 108 13.06 37.15 -20.29
C LYS A 108 13.68 36.39 -19.12
N ILE A 109 14.56 35.45 -19.46
CA ILE A 109 15.34 34.69 -18.49
C ILE A 109 16.75 35.29 -18.44
N GLU A 110 17.11 35.86 -17.31
CA GLU A 110 18.49 36.28 -17.03
C GLU A 110 19.33 35.05 -16.69
N LYS A 111 20.52 34.94 -17.31
CA LYS A 111 21.42 33.81 -17.12
C LYS A 111 22.74 34.28 -16.52
N LYS A 112 23.09 33.82 -15.32
CA LYS A 112 24.41 34.01 -14.71
C LYS A 112 25.16 32.69 -14.69
N TYR A 113 26.25 32.60 -15.46
CA TYR A 113 27.05 31.39 -15.60
C TYR A 113 28.45 31.57 -15.01
N THR A 114 28.92 30.56 -14.28
CA THR A 114 30.24 30.56 -13.64
C THR A 114 30.99 29.25 -13.85
N ILE A 115 32.30 29.34 -13.99
CA ILE A 115 33.23 28.20 -14.01
C ILE A 115 34.28 28.43 -12.92
N GLN A 116 34.44 27.46 -12.02
CA GLN A 116 35.32 27.56 -10.84
C GLN A 116 35.08 28.84 -10.03
N GLY A 117 33.81 29.28 -9.97
CA GLY A 117 33.37 30.47 -9.22
C GLY A 117 33.66 31.82 -9.89
N ARG A 118 34.20 31.85 -11.12
CA ARG A 118 34.36 33.09 -11.90
C ARG A 118 33.22 33.24 -12.89
N ASP A 119 32.74 34.46 -13.10
CA ASP A 119 31.68 34.78 -14.07
C ASP A 119 32.21 34.63 -15.51
N TYR A 120 31.41 34.01 -16.38
CA TYR A 120 31.65 33.87 -17.82
C TYR A 120 30.43 34.31 -18.61
N GLU A 121 30.63 34.74 -19.85
CA GLU A 121 29.54 34.98 -20.79
C GLU A 121 28.80 33.67 -21.07
N PHE A 122 27.47 33.76 -21.24
CA PHE A 122 26.66 32.60 -21.61
C PHE A 122 26.68 32.40 -23.12
N ASP A 123 27.75 31.75 -23.60
CA ASP A 123 28.02 31.48 -25.00
C ASP A 123 27.47 30.11 -25.48
N SER A 124 27.86 29.67 -26.69
CA SER A 124 27.44 28.39 -27.25
C SER A 124 27.90 27.18 -26.43
N ASP A 125 29.06 27.26 -25.79
CA ASP A 125 29.60 26.16 -24.97
C ASP A 125 28.85 26.05 -23.64
N ALA A 126 28.49 27.20 -23.04
CA ALA A 126 27.62 27.27 -21.88
C ALA A 126 26.20 26.72 -22.20
N GLN A 127 25.64 27.07 -23.36
CA GLN A 127 24.34 26.53 -23.81
C GLN A 127 24.40 25.02 -24.08
N ALA A 128 25.46 24.51 -24.70
CA ALA A 128 25.64 23.09 -24.94
C ALA A 128 25.72 22.31 -23.62
N TRP A 129 26.44 22.84 -22.64
CA TRP A 129 26.49 22.26 -21.30
C TRP A 129 25.13 22.30 -20.59
N LEU A 130 24.42 23.43 -20.63
CA LEU A 130 23.08 23.56 -20.07
C LEU A 130 22.13 22.48 -20.63
N SER A 131 22.18 22.29 -21.95
CA SER A 131 21.34 21.31 -22.67
C SER A 131 21.61 19.86 -22.23
N LEU A 132 22.85 19.55 -21.85
CA LEU A 132 23.23 18.23 -21.35
C LEU A 132 22.80 18.07 -19.88
N ILE A 133 23.14 19.04 -19.03
CA ILE A 133 22.86 18.94 -17.60
C ILE A 133 21.36 18.94 -17.30
N LEU A 134 20.54 19.63 -18.11
CA LEU A 134 19.09 19.65 -17.94
C LEU A 134 18.44 18.28 -18.11
N GLN A 135 19.01 17.38 -18.93
CA GLN A 135 18.50 16.01 -19.05
C GLN A 135 18.72 15.21 -17.77
N ASP A 136 19.87 15.39 -17.11
CA ASP A 136 20.13 14.80 -15.80
C ASP A 136 19.20 15.41 -14.75
N VAL A 137 19.03 16.73 -14.74
CA VAL A 137 18.09 17.43 -13.85
C VAL A 137 16.68 16.85 -14.01
N ALA A 138 16.20 16.68 -15.23
CA ALA A 138 14.88 16.11 -15.50
C ALA A 138 14.73 14.68 -14.96
N ARG A 139 15.74 13.82 -15.14
CA ARG A 139 15.72 12.41 -14.69
C ARG A 139 15.94 12.23 -13.19
N GLU A 140 16.58 13.18 -12.53
CA GLU A 140 16.86 13.12 -11.10
C GLU A 140 15.78 13.80 -10.25
N THR A 141 15.21 14.90 -10.76
CA THR A 141 14.28 15.76 -10.01
C THR A 141 12.84 15.66 -10.47
N GLY A 142 12.60 15.22 -11.72
CA GLY A 142 11.26 15.26 -12.33
C GLY A 142 10.89 16.63 -12.90
N LEU A 143 11.78 17.62 -12.86
CA LEU A 143 11.55 18.91 -13.51
C LEU A 143 11.28 18.70 -15.02
N GLY A 144 10.27 19.38 -15.57
CA GLY A 144 9.90 19.24 -16.98
C GLY A 144 9.09 17.98 -17.34
N ALA A 145 8.90 17.03 -16.41
CA ALA A 145 8.26 15.74 -16.68
C ALA A 145 6.90 15.86 -17.36
N GLN A 146 6.05 16.81 -16.96
CA GLN A 146 4.72 17.01 -17.57
C GLN A 146 4.82 17.36 -19.06
N GLY A 147 5.69 18.31 -19.43
CA GLY A 147 5.88 18.72 -20.81
C GLY A 147 6.47 17.60 -21.67
N ARG A 148 7.46 16.88 -21.13
CA ARG A 148 8.09 15.73 -21.80
C ARG A 148 7.10 14.59 -22.03
N ILE A 149 6.37 14.17 -21.00
CA ILE A 149 5.35 13.11 -21.12
C ILE A 149 4.25 13.50 -22.10
N LYS A 150 3.74 14.74 -22.03
CA LYS A 150 2.74 15.24 -22.98
C LYS A 150 3.22 15.14 -24.43
N LYS A 151 4.48 15.52 -24.69
CA LYS A 151 5.09 15.39 -26.02
C LYS A 151 5.23 13.93 -26.45
N ILE A 152 5.79 13.06 -25.59
CA ILE A 152 5.96 11.64 -25.92
C ILE A 152 4.62 10.98 -26.20
N LEU A 153 3.58 11.30 -25.43
CA LEU A 153 2.22 10.81 -25.67
C LEU A 153 1.69 11.25 -27.03
N ALA A 154 1.84 12.53 -27.39
CA ALA A 154 1.37 13.07 -28.66
C ALA A 154 2.12 12.50 -29.88
N GLU A 155 3.44 12.27 -29.76
CA GLU A 155 4.28 11.86 -30.89
C GLU A 155 4.45 10.35 -31.02
N GLN A 156 4.43 9.62 -29.90
CA GLN A 156 4.85 8.20 -29.82
C GLN A 156 3.85 7.31 -29.06
N GLY A 157 2.81 7.89 -28.45
CA GLY A 157 1.74 7.18 -27.77
C GLY A 157 2.07 6.71 -26.33
N ALA A 158 1.06 6.13 -25.66
CA ALA A 158 1.11 5.73 -24.25
C ALA A 158 2.26 4.78 -23.92
N GLN A 159 2.52 3.79 -24.77
CA GLN A 159 3.58 2.82 -24.51
C GLN A 159 4.96 3.47 -24.43
N ALA A 160 5.24 4.48 -25.27
CA ALA A 160 6.50 5.20 -25.21
C ALA A 160 6.61 6.03 -23.92
N ALA A 161 5.53 6.70 -23.52
CA ALA A 161 5.49 7.47 -22.29
C ALA A 161 5.70 6.58 -21.04
N ILE A 162 5.05 5.41 -20.99
CA ILE A 162 5.22 4.45 -19.89
C ILE A 162 6.66 3.94 -19.82
N ARG A 163 7.29 3.62 -20.96
CA ARG A 163 8.70 3.21 -21.00
C ARG A 163 9.65 4.29 -20.47
N GLU A 164 9.27 5.56 -20.58
CA GLU A 164 10.10 6.66 -20.10
C GLU A 164 10.41 6.55 -18.60
N ILE A 165 9.47 6.03 -17.79
CA ILE A 165 9.64 5.83 -16.34
C ILE A 165 10.91 5.00 -16.03
N ARG A 166 11.25 4.04 -16.89
CA ARG A 166 12.42 3.15 -16.70
C ARG A 166 13.76 3.87 -16.83
N TRP A 167 13.78 5.00 -17.55
CA TRP A 167 14.98 5.81 -17.77
C TRP A 167 15.15 6.94 -16.75
N VAL A 168 14.22 7.04 -15.79
CA VAL A 168 14.25 8.02 -14.71
C VAL A 168 15.01 7.43 -13.53
N ASN A 169 15.99 8.15 -12.99
CA ASN A 169 16.94 7.59 -12.02
C ASN A 169 16.37 7.55 -10.60
N SER A 170 15.67 8.60 -10.20
CA SER A 170 15.18 8.76 -8.83
C SER A 170 13.74 8.26 -8.67
N ASN A 171 13.45 7.53 -7.59
CA ASN A 171 12.08 7.17 -7.21
C ASN A 171 11.16 8.40 -7.05
N TYR A 172 11.73 9.55 -6.67
CA TYR A 172 10.97 10.81 -6.63
C TYR A 172 10.59 11.29 -8.02
N ALA A 173 11.53 11.32 -8.96
CA ALA A 173 11.25 11.69 -10.34
C ALA A 173 10.31 10.68 -11.02
N LYS A 174 10.48 9.37 -10.77
CA LYS A 174 9.58 8.31 -11.27
C LYS A 174 8.12 8.57 -10.87
N LYS A 175 7.87 9.02 -9.63
CA LYS A 175 6.55 9.47 -9.19
C LYS A 175 6.00 10.58 -10.07
N ILE A 176 6.77 11.64 -10.31
CA ILE A 176 6.31 12.81 -11.08
C ILE A 176 6.01 12.41 -12.52
N TYR A 177 6.87 11.61 -13.15
CA TYR A 177 6.65 11.09 -14.50
C TYR A 177 5.38 10.22 -14.56
N PHE A 178 5.19 9.33 -13.59
CA PHE A 178 4.00 8.50 -13.51
C PHE A 178 2.73 9.34 -13.27
N GLU A 179 2.77 10.33 -12.39
CA GLU A 179 1.63 11.25 -12.17
C GLU A 179 1.30 12.08 -13.42
N ALA A 180 2.32 12.48 -14.19
CA ALA A 180 2.12 13.15 -15.48
C ALA A 180 1.41 12.23 -16.50
N ILE A 181 1.75 10.93 -16.51
CA ILE A 181 1.05 9.93 -17.33
C ILE A 181 -0.40 9.78 -16.85
N LEU A 182 -0.63 9.54 -15.57
CA LEU A 182 -1.98 9.36 -15.00
C LEU A 182 -2.90 10.58 -15.16
N ASN A 183 -2.35 11.78 -15.29
CA ASN A 183 -3.13 13.01 -15.50
C ASN A 183 -3.54 13.21 -16.97
N HIS A 184 -3.09 12.34 -17.88
CA HIS A 184 -3.48 12.46 -19.28
C HIS A 184 -4.90 11.89 -19.49
N PRO A 185 -5.83 12.66 -20.09
CA PRO A 185 -7.25 12.29 -20.16
C PRO A 185 -7.54 11.08 -21.06
N ASP A 186 -6.69 10.83 -22.06
CA ASP A 186 -6.98 9.86 -23.13
C ASP A 186 -6.38 8.46 -22.93
N LEU A 187 -5.95 8.10 -21.71
CA LEU A 187 -5.42 6.76 -21.45
C LEU A 187 -6.53 5.75 -21.24
N SER A 188 -6.43 4.62 -21.96
CA SER A 188 -7.30 3.46 -21.74
C SER A 188 -6.97 2.75 -20.42
N SER A 189 -7.93 1.98 -19.88
CA SER A 189 -7.73 1.19 -18.66
C SER A 189 -6.54 0.22 -18.76
N GLN A 190 -6.30 -0.36 -19.93
CA GLN A 190 -5.14 -1.25 -20.16
C GLN A 190 -3.81 -0.51 -20.19
N GLU A 191 -3.79 0.76 -20.61
CA GLU A 191 -2.58 1.60 -20.55
C GLU A 191 -2.31 2.06 -19.12
N LEU A 192 -3.35 2.41 -18.37
CA LEU A 192 -3.25 2.73 -16.94
C LEU A 192 -2.74 1.52 -16.15
N GLU A 193 -3.26 0.33 -16.42
CA GLU A 193 -2.77 -0.93 -15.84
C GLU A 193 -1.27 -1.13 -16.10
N LYS A 194 -0.83 -0.99 -17.36
CA LYS A 194 0.60 -1.11 -17.71
C LYS A 194 1.47 -0.05 -17.05
N ALA A 195 0.94 1.16 -16.86
CA ALA A 195 1.64 2.23 -16.17
C ALA A 195 1.84 1.88 -14.68
N VAL A 196 0.79 1.36 -14.03
CA VAL A 196 0.83 0.88 -12.64
C VAL A 196 1.82 -0.28 -12.48
N GLU A 197 1.75 -1.27 -13.37
CA GLU A 197 2.70 -2.40 -13.35
C GLU A 197 4.15 -1.93 -13.56
N THR A 198 4.37 -0.97 -14.45
CA THR A 198 5.70 -0.42 -14.68
C THR A 198 6.21 0.30 -13.45
N VAL A 199 5.42 1.19 -12.83
CA VAL A 199 5.88 1.93 -11.65
C VAL A 199 6.11 1.01 -10.44
N ALA A 200 5.31 -0.04 -10.28
CA ALA A 200 5.45 -1.03 -9.21
C ALA A 200 6.78 -1.79 -9.31
N ASN A 201 7.20 -2.17 -10.51
CA ASN A 201 8.48 -2.86 -10.75
C ASN A 201 9.69 -1.93 -10.66
N GLU A 202 9.49 -0.64 -10.92
CA GLU A 202 10.58 0.34 -11.02
C GLU A 202 10.91 1.05 -9.70
N ILE A 203 10.01 1.01 -8.72
CA ILE A 203 10.19 1.70 -7.43
C ILE A 203 10.43 0.69 -6.32
N SER A 204 11.68 0.60 -5.89
CA SER A 204 12.11 -0.31 -4.82
C SER A 204 11.73 0.14 -3.40
N SER A 205 11.38 1.42 -3.21
CA SER A 205 11.01 1.95 -1.89
C SER A 205 9.55 1.67 -1.58
N SER A 206 9.30 0.81 -0.59
CA SER A 206 7.95 0.50 -0.08
C SER A 206 7.12 1.74 0.23
N SER A 207 7.72 2.70 0.95
CA SER A 207 7.03 3.95 1.33
C SER A 207 6.62 4.74 0.09
N LYS A 208 7.57 4.97 -0.83
CA LYS A 208 7.34 5.77 -2.02
C LYS A 208 6.36 5.10 -2.98
N LEU A 209 6.48 3.80 -3.20
CA LEU A 209 5.55 3.04 -4.02
C LEU A 209 4.14 3.11 -3.42
N GLY A 210 4.00 2.90 -2.11
CA GLY A 210 2.71 3.00 -1.47
C GLY A 210 2.07 4.38 -1.58
N ASP A 211 2.83 5.46 -1.42
CA ASP A 211 2.33 6.84 -1.61
C ASP A 211 1.85 7.09 -3.04
N ILE A 212 2.52 6.49 -4.03
CA ILE A 212 2.13 6.59 -5.44
C ILE A 212 0.84 5.81 -5.70
N LEU A 213 0.72 4.60 -5.18
CA LEU A 213 -0.50 3.80 -5.35
C LEU A 213 -1.70 4.50 -4.69
N ILE A 214 -1.50 5.11 -3.51
CA ILE A 214 -2.54 5.89 -2.81
C ILE A 214 -2.89 7.17 -3.57
N SER A 215 -1.91 7.95 -4.06
CA SER A 215 -2.22 9.17 -4.82
C SER A 215 -2.93 8.87 -6.13
N SER A 216 -2.66 7.71 -6.72
CA SER A 216 -3.36 7.19 -7.89
C SER A 216 -4.79 6.78 -7.57
N ALA A 217 -5.04 6.28 -6.35
CA ALA A 217 -6.33 5.78 -5.90
C ALA A 217 -7.47 6.80 -6.01
N GLY A 218 -7.18 8.09 -5.86
CA GLY A 218 -8.18 9.15 -5.97
C GLY A 218 -8.70 9.41 -7.40
N LYS A 219 -8.03 8.90 -8.44
CA LYS A 219 -8.36 9.14 -9.86
C LYS A 219 -9.06 7.95 -10.48
N PHE A 220 -10.04 8.17 -11.36
CA PHE A 220 -10.79 7.10 -12.05
C PHE A 220 -11.42 6.10 -11.06
N GLN A 221 -12.18 6.60 -10.09
CA GLN A 221 -12.67 5.83 -8.93
C GLN A 221 -13.50 4.60 -9.29
N GLU A 222 -14.21 4.63 -10.43
CA GLU A 222 -15.08 3.55 -10.91
C GLU A 222 -14.37 2.58 -11.88
N ASP A 223 -13.10 2.81 -12.23
CA ASP A 223 -12.36 1.90 -13.11
C ASP A 223 -11.93 0.64 -12.34
N SER A 224 -12.64 -0.46 -12.57
CA SER A 224 -12.37 -1.73 -11.90
C SER A 224 -11.03 -2.35 -12.33
N VAL A 225 -10.62 -2.18 -13.60
CA VAL A 225 -9.36 -2.70 -14.11
C VAL A 225 -8.19 -2.00 -13.42
N LEU A 226 -8.26 -0.67 -13.29
CA LEU A 226 -7.28 0.09 -12.55
C LEU A 226 -7.27 -0.27 -11.06
N THR A 227 -8.45 -0.45 -10.46
CA THR A 227 -8.58 -0.87 -9.06
C THR A 227 -7.86 -2.20 -8.81
N GLU A 228 -8.12 -3.21 -9.63
CA GLU A 228 -7.46 -4.51 -9.55
C GLU A 228 -5.95 -4.43 -9.81
N SER A 229 -5.51 -3.58 -10.74
CA SER A 229 -4.09 -3.34 -11.00
C SER A 229 -3.37 -2.72 -9.80
N LEU A 230 -3.97 -1.70 -9.17
CA LEU A 230 -3.44 -1.07 -7.96
C LEU A 230 -3.37 -2.07 -6.80
N ILE A 231 -4.41 -2.88 -6.62
CA ILE A 231 -4.42 -3.97 -5.63
C ILE A 231 -3.25 -4.93 -5.87
N ARG A 232 -3.06 -5.42 -7.10
CA ARG A 232 -1.96 -6.34 -7.45
C ARG A 232 -0.59 -5.71 -7.24
N ALA A 233 -0.42 -4.44 -7.61
CA ALA A 233 0.84 -3.71 -7.45
C ALA A 233 1.28 -3.59 -5.99
N THR A 234 0.36 -3.66 -5.02
CA THR A 234 0.73 -3.66 -3.59
C THR A 234 1.59 -4.87 -3.19
N LYS A 235 1.60 -5.95 -3.98
CA LYS A 235 2.48 -7.11 -3.74
C LYS A 235 3.97 -6.76 -3.84
N GLU A 236 4.33 -5.74 -4.61
CA GLU A 236 5.72 -5.30 -4.77
C GLU A 236 6.22 -4.50 -3.56
N ILE A 237 5.32 -4.11 -2.64
CA ILE A 237 5.67 -3.45 -1.39
C ILE A 237 6.16 -4.50 -0.38
N SER A 238 7.41 -4.37 0.09
CA SER A 238 8.02 -5.29 1.05
C SER A 238 7.55 -5.09 2.50
N SER A 239 7.08 -3.90 2.87
CA SER A 239 6.60 -3.61 4.23
C SER A 239 5.13 -3.99 4.40
N SER A 240 4.82 -4.93 5.29
CA SER A 240 3.43 -5.33 5.59
C SER A 240 2.57 -4.18 6.11
N SER A 241 3.13 -3.24 6.88
CA SER A 241 2.37 -2.07 7.34
C SER A 241 1.98 -1.17 6.19
N LYS A 242 2.88 -0.94 5.23
CA LYS A 242 2.59 -0.13 4.04
C LYS A 242 1.66 -0.86 3.07
N GLN A 243 1.80 -2.19 2.93
CA GLN A 243 0.82 -3.01 2.18
C GLN A 243 -0.59 -2.82 2.74
N SER A 244 -0.76 -2.95 4.07
CA SER A 244 -2.07 -2.75 4.69
C SER A 244 -2.60 -1.33 4.54
N GLU A 245 -1.74 -0.32 4.71
CA GLU A 245 -2.11 1.08 4.53
C GLU A 245 -2.67 1.32 3.12
N VAL A 246 -1.96 0.86 2.08
CA VAL A 246 -2.41 1.05 0.70
C VAL A 246 -3.72 0.33 0.43
N LEU A 247 -3.87 -0.93 0.85
CA LEU A 247 -5.11 -1.68 0.62
C LEU A 247 -6.30 -1.06 1.34
N ILE A 248 -6.13 -0.58 2.57
CA ILE A 248 -7.19 0.13 3.32
C ILE A 248 -7.54 1.46 2.63
N GLN A 249 -6.55 2.21 2.14
CA GLN A 249 -6.84 3.44 1.39
C GLN A 249 -7.58 3.15 0.08
N LEU A 250 -7.25 2.04 -0.61
CA LEU A 250 -7.97 1.62 -1.81
C LEU A 250 -9.44 1.32 -1.53
N THR A 251 -9.77 0.68 -0.40
CA THR A 251 -11.17 0.43 -0.01
C THR A 251 -11.94 1.69 0.40
N GLU A 252 -11.24 2.76 0.80
CA GLU A 252 -11.87 4.06 1.11
C GLU A 252 -12.04 4.95 -0.13
N LEU A 253 -11.09 4.91 -1.07
CA LEU A 253 -11.02 5.82 -2.21
C LEU A 253 -11.66 5.25 -3.49
N ARG A 254 -12.00 3.95 -3.52
CA ARG A 254 -12.51 3.28 -4.72
C ARG A 254 -13.72 2.39 -4.45
N VAL A 255 -14.45 2.09 -5.52
CA VAL A 255 -15.53 1.10 -5.50
C VAL A 255 -14.94 -0.31 -5.49
N ILE A 256 -15.28 -1.09 -4.47
CA ILE A 256 -14.83 -2.49 -4.32
C ILE A 256 -15.95 -3.42 -4.79
N ASN A 257 -15.93 -3.78 -6.07
CA ASN A 257 -16.79 -4.83 -6.62
C ASN A 257 -16.30 -6.23 -6.20
N ASP A 258 -17.03 -7.26 -6.62
CA ASP A 258 -16.73 -8.64 -6.24
C ASP A 258 -15.35 -9.11 -6.74
N GLU A 259 -15.01 -8.79 -7.99
CA GLU A 259 -13.71 -9.12 -8.59
C GLU A 259 -12.54 -8.45 -7.85
N SER A 260 -12.69 -7.17 -7.50
CA SER A 260 -11.72 -6.41 -6.71
C SER A 260 -11.58 -6.95 -5.29
N ALA A 261 -12.69 -7.36 -4.67
CA ALA A 261 -12.67 -8.00 -3.34
C ALA A 261 -11.89 -9.32 -3.38
N GLU A 262 -12.11 -10.15 -4.41
CA GLU A 262 -11.36 -11.40 -4.60
C GLU A 262 -9.88 -11.16 -4.92
N ALA A 263 -9.57 -10.16 -5.76
CA ALA A 263 -8.19 -9.76 -6.03
C ALA A 263 -7.49 -9.30 -4.75
N MET A 264 -8.17 -8.50 -3.92
CA MET A 264 -7.66 -8.04 -2.63
C MET A 264 -7.43 -9.21 -1.68
N ALA A 265 -8.37 -10.14 -1.58
CA ALA A 265 -8.22 -11.36 -0.77
C ALA A 265 -6.98 -12.18 -1.17
N LYS A 266 -6.68 -12.32 -2.47
CA LYS A 266 -5.47 -12.98 -2.96
C LYS A 266 -4.20 -12.26 -2.51
N VAL A 267 -4.21 -10.93 -2.51
CA VAL A 267 -3.05 -10.12 -2.09
C VAL A 267 -2.84 -10.17 -0.59
N ILE A 268 -3.92 -10.13 0.22
CA ILE A 268 -3.82 -10.19 1.69
C ILE A 268 -3.09 -11.47 2.15
N LYS A 269 -3.25 -12.60 1.45
CA LYS A 269 -2.53 -13.85 1.76
C LYS A 269 -1.00 -13.73 1.68
N HIS A 270 -0.48 -12.73 0.97
CA HIS A 270 0.96 -12.47 0.86
C HIS A 270 1.50 -11.51 1.94
N ILE A 271 0.62 -10.90 2.74
CA ILE A 271 1.03 -10.02 3.84
C ILE A 271 1.52 -10.88 5.01
N SER A 272 2.76 -10.65 5.45
CA SER A 272 3.39 -11.45 6.50
C SER A 272 2.83 -11.24 7.90
N SER A 273 2.29 -10.04 8.20
CA SER A 273 1.77 -9.70 9.53
C SER A 273 0.28 -10.04 9.66
N SER A 274 -0.07 -10.88 10.65
CA SER A 274 -1.47 -11.21 10.97
C SER A 274 -2.32 -9.99 11.33
N SER A 275 -1.77 -9.00 12.03
CA SER A 275 -2.51 -7.77 12.37
C SER A 275 -2.74 -6.89 11.15
N ALA A 276 -1.79 -6.85 10.21
CA ALA A 276 -1.97 -6.18 8.93
C ALA A 276 -3.02 -6.89 8.07
N GLN A 277 -2.99 -8.23 7.99
CA GLN A 277 -4.01 -9.03 7.29
C GLN A 277 -5.41 -8.76 7.84
N SER A 278 -5.57 -8.86 9.16
CA SER A 278 -6.82 -8.60 9.86
C SER A 278 -7.32 -7.17 9.66
N SER A 279 -6.45 -6.16 9.73
CA SER A 279 -6.84 -4.77 9.49
C SER A 279 -7.41 -4.54 8.09
N VAL A 280 -6.78 -5.12 7.05
CA VAL A 280 -7.30 -5.02 5.68
C VAL A 280 -8.62 -5.77 5.54
N LEU A 281 -8.73 -6.98 6.10
CA LEU A 281 -9.99 -7.73 6.10
C LEU A 281 -11.12 -6.95 6.78
N GLN A 282 -10.88 -6.32 7.93
CA GLN A 282 -11.89 -5.51 8.61
C GLN A 282 -12.39 -4.34 7.76
N SER A 283 -11.50 -3.71 6.97
CA SER A 283 -11.89 -2.66 6.02
C SER A 283 -12.63 -3.24 4.81
N LEU A 284 -12.15 -4.35 4.24
CA LEU A 284 -12.80 -5.05 3.13
C LEU A 284 -14.23 -5.48 3.51
N ALA A 285 -14.43 -6.04 4.70
CA ALA A 285 -15.76 -6.42 5.20
C ALA A 285 -16.74 -5.25 5.23
N GLN A 286 -16.29 -4.02 5.45
CA GLN A 286 -17.16 -2.85 5.45
C GLN A 286 -17.55 -2.41 4.03
N LYS A 287 -16.65 -2.61 3.05
CA LYS A 287 -16.75 -1.99 1.72
C LYS A 287 -17.18 -2.93 0.60
N SER A 288 -16.98 -4.24 0.74
CA SER A 288 -17.37 -5.23 -0.28
C SER A 288 -18.83 -5.69 -0.16
N SER A 289 -19.32 -6.49 -1.10
CA SER A 289 -20.61 -7.17 -0.99
C SER A 289 -20.58 -8.30 0.06
N ALA A 290 -21.75 -8.79 0.48
CA ALA A 290 -21.91 -9.90 1.42
C ALA A 290 -22.25 -11.24 0.74
N ASN A 291 -22.03 -11.35 -0.57
CA ASN A 291 -22.42 -12.53 -1.32
C ASN A 291 -21.49 -13.72 -1.03
N ASP A 292 -21.96 -14.91 -1.39
CA ASP A 292 -21.29 -16.18 -1.11
C ASP A 292 -19.87 -16.29 -1.65
N LYS A 293 -19.59 -15.64 -2.81
CA LYS A 293 -18.29 -15.68 -3.48
C LYS A 293 -17.26 -14.83 -2.72
N VAL A 294 -17.65 -13.60 -2.38
CA VAL A 294 -16.80 -12.69 -1.59
C VAL A 294 -16.59 -13.22 -0.18
N VAL A 295 -17.63 -13.76 0.47
CA VAL A 295 -17.52 -14.37 1.80
C VAL A 295 -16.56 -15.57 1.77
N GLU A 296 -16.63 -16.41 0.73
CA GLU A 296 -15.72 -17.55 0.59
C GLU A 296 -14.26 -17.11 0.45
N ALA A 297 -13.98 -16.15 -0.44
CA ALA A 297 -12.64 -15.58 -0.58
C ALA A 297 -12.13 -14.96 0.73
N TYR A 298 -13.01 -14.26 1.46
CA TYR A 298 -12.69 -13.65 2.75
C TYR A 298 -12.31 -14.68 3.82
N VAL A 299 -13.18 -15.66 4.08
CA VAL A 299 -12.93 -16.67 5.12
C VAL A 299 -11.75 -17.56 4.75
N ASP A 300 -11.47 -17.75 3.45
CA ASP A 300 -10.27 -18.42 3.00
C ASP A 300 -8.98 -17.67 3.36
N VAL A 301 -8.99 -16.34 3.46
CA VAL A 301 -7.85 -15.58 3.99
C VAL A 301 -7.73 -15.75 5.50
N VAL A 302 -8.85 -15.71 6.23
CA VAL A 302 -8.87 -15.86 7.70
C VAL A 302 -8.17 -17.14 8.15
N LYS A 303 -8.31 -18.24 7.38
CA LYS A 303 -7.63 -19.51 7.66
C LYS A 303 -6.10 -19.42 7.67
N TRP A 304 -5.50 -18.47 6.95
CA TRP A 304 -4.04 -18.25 6.89
C TRP A 304 -3.52 -17.31 7.97
N ILE A 305 -4.40 -16.65 8.72
CA ILE A 305 -4.00 -15.75 9.78
C ILE A 305 -3.52 -16.58 10.98
N SER A 306 -2.26 -16.46 11.33
CA SER A 306 -1.64 -17.23 12.42
C SER A 306 -2.16 -16.87 13.81
N SER A 307 -2.59 -15.62 14.03
CA SER A 307 -3.09 -15.17 15.32
C SER A 307 -4.59 -15.42 15.46
N SER A 308 -4.99 -16.21 16.45
CA SER A 308 -6.40 -16.45 16.77
C SER A 308 -7.17 -15.16 17.08
N SER A 309 -6.57 -14.22 17.80
CA SER A 309 -7.25 -12.94 18.10
C SER A 309 -7.55 -12.15 16.82
N GLU A 310 -6.65 -12.20 15.84
CA GLU A 310 -6.81 -11.53 14.55
C GLU A 310 -7.80 -12.26 13.64
N GLN A 311 -7.84 -13.59 13.67
CA GLN A 311 -8.90 -14.38 13.03
C GLN A 311 -10.28 -13.98 13.57
N GLY A 312 -10.41 -13.92 14.90
CA GLY A 312 -11.67 -13.53 15.55
C GLY A 312 -12.08 -12.10 15.22
N ALA A 313 -11.15 -11.14 15.23
CA ALA A 313 -11.42 -9.76 14.84
C ALA A 313 -11.93 -9.64 13.40
N ALA A 314 -11.29 -10.34 12.45
CA ALA A 314 -11.71 -10.36 11.05
C ALA A 314 -13.10 -11.00 10.87
N LEU A 315 -13.40 -12.13 11.52
CA LEU A 315 -14.72 -12.76 11.41
C LEU A 315 -15.83 -11.90 12.03
N LYS A 316 -15.58 -11.28 13.19
CA LYS A 316 -16.55 -10.37 13.81
C LYS A 316 -16.83 -9.14 12.95
N ALA A 317 -15.83 -8.61 12.23
CA ALA A 317 -16.07 -7.53 11.28
C ALA A 317 -16.97 -7.97 10.11
N LEU A 318 -16.79 -9.19 9.59
CA LEU A 318 -17.66 -9.73 8.55
C LEU A 318 -19.10 -9.94 9.04
N LEU A 319 -19.29 -10.38 10.30
CA LEU A 319 -20.60 -10.61 10.91
C LEU A 319 -21.44 -9.33 11.10
N ARG A 320 -20.82 -8.14 11.03
CA ARG A 320 -21.54 -6.85 11.03
C ARG A 320 -22.29 -6.58 9.74
N LYS A 321 -21.99 -7.31 8.66
CA LYS A 321 -22.70 -7.17 7.39
C LYS A 321 -24.12 -7.70 7.53
N LYS A 322 -25.08 -6.97 6.96
CA LYS A 322 -26.47 -7.39 6.84
C LYS A 322 -26.65 -8.27 5.61
N ASP A 323 -27.77 -8.99 5.56
CA ASP A 323 -28.26 -9.70 4.37
C ASP A 323 -27.34 -10.81 3.84
N MET A 324 -26.50 -11.40 4.71
CA MET A 324 -25.75 -12.62 4.38
C MET A 324 -26.69 -13.83 4.24
N SER A 325 -26.38 -14.69 3.27
CA SER A 325 -27.12 -15.94 3.05
C SER A 325 -26.84 -16.97 4.16
N SER A 326 -27.71 -17.97 4.31
CA SER A 326 -27.45 -19.13 5.17
C SER A 326 -26.15 -19.86 4.79
N SER A 327 -25.83 -19.94 3.50
CA SER A 327 -24.59 -20.52 2.97
C SER A 327 -23.36 -19.73 3.44
N ALA A 328 -23.41 -18.40 3.40
CA ALA A 328 -22.37 -17.53 3.93
C ALA A 328 -22.13 -17.74 5.43
N PHE A 329 -23.21 -17.84 6.23
CA PHE A 329 -23.09 -18.17 7.66
C PHE A 329 -22.44 -19.54 7.90
N ILE A 330 -22.81 -20.56 7.12
CA ILE A 330 -22.20 -21.90 7.23
C ILE A 330 -20.71 -21.85 6.89
N LYS A 331 -20.29 -21.06 5.90
CA LYS A 331 -18.87 -20.85 5.55
C LYS A 331 -18.10 -20.17 6.71
N ILE A 332 -18.70 -19.16 7.34
CA ILE A 332 -18.13 -18.50 8.52
C ILE A 332 -17.98 -19.51 9.67
N LEU A 333 -19.03 -20.27 9.97
CA LEU A 333 -19.03 -21.29 11.03
C LEU A 333 -17.93 -22.34 10.83
N LYS A 334 -17.76 -22.84 9.61
CA LYS A 334 -16.65 -23.76 9.27
C LYS A 334 -15.27 -23.13 9.45
N SER A 335 -15.13 -21.82 9.21
CA SER A 335 -13.84 -21.15 9.37
C SER A 335 -13.39 -21.02 10.84
N ILE A 336 -14.32 -21.04 11.79
CA ILE A 336 -14.04 -20.97 13.25
C ILE A 336 -13.26 -22.19 13.73
N GLU A 337 -13.36 -23.33 13.04
CA GLU A 337 -12.61 -24.56 13.34
C GLU A 337 -11.09 -24.36 13.24
N HIS A 338 -10.64 -23.36 12.47
CA HIS A 338 -9.22 -23.03 12.32
C HIS A 338 -8.68 -22.08 13.41
N ILE A 339 -9.52 -21.66 14.36
CA ILE A 339 -9.12 -20.82 15.48
C ILE A 339 -8.66 -21.72 16.63
N SER A 340 -7.37 -21.65 16.96
CA SER A 340 -6.77 -22.47 18.03
C SER A 340 -7.24 -22.09 19.45
N SER A 341 -7.63 -20.84 19.67
CA SER A 341 -8.06 -20.36 20.98
C SER A 341 -9.55 -20.60 21.22
N SER A 342 -9.89 -21.47 22.17
CA SER A 342 -11.28 -21.76 22.55
C SER A 342 -12.04 -20.55 23.09
N SER A 343 -11.36 -19.60 23.74
CA SER A 343 -11.98 -18.34 24.15
C SER A 343 -12.33 -17.46 22.96
N VAL A 344 -11.50 -17.43 21.92
CA VAL A 344 -11.81 -16.68 20.70
C VAL A 344 -12.89 -17.38 19.88
N GLN A 345 -12.88 -18.72 19.80
CA GLN A 345 -13.96 -19.48 19.18
C GLN A 345 -15.31 -19.17 19.84
N GLY A 346 -15.37 -19.21 21.18
CA GLY A 346 -16.56 -18.86 21.96
C GLY A 346 -17.05 -17.45 21.66
N ASP A 347 -16.17 -16.45 21.74
CA ASP A 347 -16.48 -15.03 21.47
C ASP A 347 -17.03 -14.80 20.05
N VAL A 348 -16.45 -15.44 19.02
CA VAL A 348 -16.97 -15.35 17.65
C VAL A 348 -18.32 -16.05 17.53
N LEU A 349 -18.50 -17.23 18.14
CA LEU A 349 -19.79 -17.93 18.10
C LEU A 349 -20.90 -17.19 18.85
N GLU A 350 -20.61 -16.49 19.93
CA GLU A 350 -21.60 -15.63 20.58
C GLU A 350 -22.09 -14.52 19.65
N GLU A 351 -21.19 -13.91 18.87
CA GLU A 351 -21.55 -12.92 17.83
C GLU A 351 -22.36 -13.56 16.69
N VAL A 352 -21.97 -14.76 16.23
CA VAL A 352 -22.74 -15.52 15.22
C VAL A 352 -24.16 -15.77 15.72
N ALA A 353 -24.31 -16.22 16.97
CA ALA A 353 -25.62 -16.51 17.56
C ALA A 353 -26.52 -15.26 17.59
N ALA A 354 -25.95 -14.08 17.81
CA ALA A 354 -26.69 -12.83 17.81
C ALA A 354 -27.28 -12.50 16.42
N VAL A 355 -26.52 -12.71 15.34
CA VAL A 355 -26.86 -12.20 14.00
C VAL A 355 -27.32 -13.25 12.99
N CYS A 356 -27.07 -14.54 13.21
CA CYS A 356 -27.43 -15.59 12.25
C CYS A 356 -28.96 -15.77 12.11
N PRO A 357 -29.45 -16.23 10.95
CA PRO A 357 -30.86 -16.59 10.80
C PRO A 357 -31.21 -17.80 11.69
N SER A 358 -32.47 -17.90 12.12
CA SER A 358 -32.99 -19.07 12.83
C SER A 358 -33.26 -20.28 11.92
N ASP A 359 -32.52 -20.37 10.80
CA ASP A 359 -32.57 -21.50 9.88
C ASP A 359 -31.95 -22.75 10.51
N ASP A 360 -32.62 -23.89 10.41
CA ASP A 360 -32.19 -25.13 11.06
C ASP A 360 -30.83 -25.63 10.53
N GLN A 361 -30.50 -25.41 9.26
CA GLN A 361 -29.18 -25.82 8.71
C GLN A 361 -28.06 -24.96 9.29
N VAL A 362 -28.29 -23.66 9.41
CA VAL A 362 -27.32 -22.73 10.04
C VAL A 362 -27.14 -23.06 11.52
N LEU A 363 -28.22 -23.30 12.26
CA LEU A 363 -28.15 -23.65 13.68
C LEU A 363 -27.55 -25.04 13.92
N PHE A 364 -27.70 -25.97 12.99
CA PHE A 364 -27.00 -27.25 13.03
C PHE A 364 -25.48 -27.07 12.82
N ALA A 365 -25.09 -26.29 11.81
CA ALA A 365 -23.68 -25.95 11.59
C ALA A 365 -23.09 -25.20 12.78
N PHE A 366 -23.89 -24.38 13.46
CA PHE A 366 -23.49 -23.69 14.69
C PHE A 366 -23.14 -24.67 15.80
N LEU A 367 -24.01 -25.65 16.09
CA LEU A 367 -23.74 -26.66 17.12
C LEU A 367 -22.49 -27.48 16.79
N ASN A 368 -22.26 -27.81 15.51
CA ASN A 368 -21.04 -28.51 15.09
C ASN A 368 -19.77 -27.66 15.33
N ALA A 369 -19.84 -26.35 15.08
CA ALA A 369 -18.72 -25.45 15.40
C ALA A 369 -18.48 -25.37 16.92
N VAL A 370 -19.54 -25.41 17.74
CA VAL A 370 -19.43 -25.47 19.20
C VAL A 370 -18.77 -26.77 19.69
N SER A 371 -19.02 -27.93 19.08
CA SER A 371 -18.33 -29.19 19.48
C SER A 371 -16.81 -29.10 19.36
N ASN A 372 -16.30 -28.27 18.44
CA ASN A 372 -14.85 -28.09 18.27
C ASN A 372 -14.20 -27.23 19.36
N ILE A 373 -15.00 -26.61 20.25
CA ILE A 373 -14.49 -25.85 21.38
C ILE A 373 -14.09 -26.80 22.51
N SER A 374 -12.81 -26.79 22.88
CA SER A 374 -12.28 -27.62 23.97
C SER A 374 -12.73 -27.22 25.38
N SER A 375 -13.16 -25.96 25.56
CA SER A 375 -13.59 -25.44 26.86
C SER A 375 -15.11 -25.53 27.03
N SER A 376 -15.57 -26.35 27.98
CA SER A 376 -17.00 -26.48 28.26
C SER A 376 -17.67 -25.20 28.75
N SER A 377 -16.94 -24.27 29.37
CA SER A 377 -17.53 -22.96 29.71
C SER A 377 -17.81 -22.13 28.45
N GLN A 378 -16.89 -22.14 27.50
CA GLN A 378 -17.04 -21.44 26.21
C GLN A 378 -18.13 -22.09 25.34
N GLN A 379 -18.20 -23.44 25.32
CA GLN A 379 -19.32 -24.16 24.72
C GLN A 379 -20.66 -23.70 25.31
N GLY A 380 -20.71 -23.61 26.64
CA GLY A 380 -21.88 -23.15 27.38
C GLY A 380 -22.34 -21.75 26.98
N TYR A 381 -21.43 -20.78 26.93
CA TYR A 381 -21.77 -19.40 26.57
C TYR A 381 -22.32 -19.29 25.14
N ALA A 382 -21.66 -19.93 24.17
CA ALA A 382 -22.13 -19.96 22.78
C ALA A 382 -23.53 -20.58 22.64
N VAL A 383 -23.78 -21.73 23.27
CA VAL A 383 -25.10 -22.39 23.23
C VAL A 383 -26.17 -21.53 23.90
N MET A 384 -25.87 -20.94 25.05
CA MET A 384 -26.83 -20.08 25.76
C MET A 384 -27.17 -18.83 24.96
N SER A 385 -26.20 -18.25 24.26
CA SER A 385 -26.43 -17.13 23.33
C SER A 385 -27.39 -17.54 22.21
N MET A 386 -27.18 -18.71 21.59
CA MET A 386 -28.07 -19.24 20.54
C MET A 386 -29.50 -19.54 21.04
N LEU A 387 -29.63 -20.06 22.28
CA LEU A 387 -30.94 -20.29 22.91
C LEU A 387 -31.71 -19.02 23.28
N SER A 388 -31.05 -17.86 23.30
CA SER A 388 -31.72 -16.56 23.51
C SER A 388 -32.59 -16.13 22.33
N LYS A 389 -32.38 -16.72 21.15
CA LYS A 389 -33.16 -16.43 19.93
C LYS A 389 -34.61 -16.90 20.10
N GLN A 390 -35.56 -16.06 19.66
CA GLN A 390 -37.00 -16.33 19.84
C GLN A 390 -37.53 -17.48 18.95
N ASN A 391 -36.96 -17.69 17.76
CA ASN A 391 -37.51 -18.57 16.73
C ASN A 391 -36.71 -19.87 16.51
N VAL A 392 -36.15 -20.46 17.57
CA VAL A 392 -35.49 -21.78 17.48
C VAL A 392 -36.55 -22.88 17.35
N SER A 393 -36.38 -23.81 16.40
CA SER A 393 -37.31 -24.92 16.17
C SER A 393 -37.22 -25.97 17.28
N THR A 394 -38.27 -26.78 17.44
CA THR A 394 -38.27 -27.91 18.39
C THR A 394 -37.16 -28.91 18.05
N THR A 395 -36.91 -29.15 16.76
CA THR A 395 -35.82 -30.00 16.26
C THR A 395 -34.46 -29.53 16.77
N ILE A 396 -34.16 -28.23 16.65
CA ILE A 396 -32.91 -27.67 17.14
C ILE A 396 -32.84 -27.72 18.67
N LEU A 397 -33.92 -27.41 19.38
CA LEU A 397 -33.96 -27.51 20.86
C LEU A 397 -33.64 -28.92 21.35
N THR A 398 -34.26 -29.94 20.78
CA THR A 398 -33.98 -31.35 21.11
C THR A 398 -32.53 -31.72 20.76
N ARG A 399 -32.02 -31.27 19.61
CA ARG A 399 -30.64 -31.52 19.22
C ARG A 399 -29.64 -30.86 20.18
N THR A 400 -29.92 -29.63 20.64
CA THR A 400 -29.11 -28.93 21.65
C THR A 400 -29.05 -29.69 22.97
N LEU A 401 -30.16 -30.28 23.41
CA LEU A 401 -30.18 -31.10 24.62
C LEU A 401 -29.28 -32.34 24.47
N ASN A 402 -29.41 -33.06 23.35
CA ASN A 402 -28.57 -34.24 23.07
C ASN A 402 -27.09 -33.85 22.97
N PHE A 403 -26.77 -32.81 22.21
CA PHE A 403 -25.43 -32.23 22.12
C PHE A 403 -24.84 -31.91 23.50
N SER A 404 -25.62 -31.26 24.38
CA SER A 404 -25.13 -30.93 25.72
C SER A 404 -24.76 -32.17 26.53
N ASN A 405 -25.51 -33.27 26.38
CA ASN A 405 -25.23 -34.52 27.09
C ASN A 405 -24.00 -35.26 26.54
N GLU A 406 -23.78 -35.18 25.23
CA GLU A 406 -22.73 -35.86 24.49
C GLU A 406 -21.38 -35.12 24.57
N GLU A 407 -21.37 -33.80 24.37
CA GLU A 407 -20.15 -33.03 24.09
C GLU A 407 -19.68 -32.15 25.27
N ILE A 408 -20.56 -31.78 26.21
CA ILE A 408 -20.21 -30.86 27.31
C ILE A 408 -19.81 -31.65 28.55
N SER A 409 -18.51 -31.64 28.86
CA SER A 409 -17.96 -32.34 30.03
C SER A 409 -18.43 -31.76 31.37
N SER A 410 -18.64 -30.45 31.45
CA SER A 410 -19.04 -29.77 32.70
C SER A 410 -20.51 -30.00 33.03
N ARG A 411 -20.78 -30.73 34.12
CA ARG A 411 -22.14 -30.95 34.63
C ARG A 411 -22.91 -29.65 34.88
N SER A 412 -22.26 -28.66 35.51
CA SER A 412 -22.91 -27.36 35.78
C SER A 412 -23.33 -26.63 34.51
N VAL A 413 -22.55 -26.74 33.43
CA VAL A 413 -22.92 -26.15 32.13
C VAL A 413 -24.06 -26.94 31.49
N ARG A 414 -24.00 -28.28 31.52
CA ARG A 414 -25.09 -29.14 31.02
C ARG A 414 -26.43 -28.84 31.68
N ASP A 415 -26.45 -28.78 33.00
CA ASP A 415 -27.68 -28.54 33.77
C ASP A 415 -28.32 -27.18 33.37
N LYS A 416 -27.51 -26.12 33.23
CA LYS A 416 -27.99 -24.80 32.77
C LYS A 416 -28.61 -24.83 31.37
N ILE A 417 -27.99 -25.57 30.44
CA ILE A 417 -28.51 -25.71 29.07
C ILE A 417 -29.81 -26.52 29.10
N ALA A 418 -29.85 -27.63 29.83
CA ALA A 418 -31.01 -28.49 29.94
C ALA A 418 -32.23 -27.76 30.53
N ASP A 419 -32.02 -26.97 31.59
CA ASP A 419 -33.05 -26.12 32.18
C ASP A 419 -33.61 -25.12 31.16
N LYS A 420 -32.71 -24.46 30.40
CA LYS A 420 -33.12 -23.47 29.41
C LYS A 420 -33.88 -24.09 28.23
N VAL A 421 -33.44 -25.25 27.75
CA VAL A 421 -34.13 -25.98 26.67
C VAL A 421 -35.50 -26.44 27.13
N THR A 422 -35.61 -26.99 28.35
CA THR A 422 -36.88 -27.46 28.92
C THR A 422 -37.89 -26.33 29.09
N GLU A 423 -37.43 -25.16 29.55
CA GLU A 423 -38.24 -23.93 29.61
C GLU A 423 -38.82 -23.56 28.23
N ARG A 424 -38.01 -23.61 27.18
CA ARG A 424 -38.39 -23.23 25.80
C ARG A 424 -39.36 -24.23 25.16
N LEU A 425 -39.13 -25.53 25.37
CA LEU A 425 -40.02 -26.59 24.90
C LEU A 425 -41.39 -26.49 25.57
N SER A 426 -41.41 -26.26 26.90
CA SER A 426 -42.65 -26.11 27.66
C SER A 426 -43.47 -24.91 27.18
N LYS A 427 -42.81 -23.76 26.93
CA LYS A 427 -43.46 -22.57 26.36
C LYS A 427 -44.06 -22.82 24.99
N LYS A 428 -43.37 -23.58 24.12
CA LYS A 428 -43.88 -23.94 22.78
C LYS A 428 -45.02 -24.96 22.82
N ALA A 429 -45.06 -25.86 23.80
CA ALA A 429 -46.16 -26.81 23.93
C ALA A 429 -47.46 -26.16 24.47
N ALA A 430 -47.34 -25.00 25.10
CA ALA A 430 -48.47 -24.24 25.65
C ALA A 430 -49.11 -23.26 24.65
N HIS A 431 -48.57 -23.15 23.43
CA HIS A 431 -49.07 -22.31 22.34
C HIS A 431 -49.33 -23.21 21.13
#